data_AF-A0A914A9R6-F1
#
_entry.id   AF-A0A914A9R6-F1
#
_cell.length_a   1.000
_cell.length_b   1.000
_cell.length_c   1.000
_cell.angle_alpha   90.00
_cell.angle_beta   90.00
_cell.angle_gamma   90.00
#
_symmetry.space_group_name_H-M   'P 1'
#
loop_
_entity.id
_entity.type
_entity.pdbx_description
1 polymer ?
#
loop_
_entity_poly.entity_id
_entity_poly.type
_entity_poly.pdbx_seq_one_letter_code
_entity_poly.pdbx_strand_id
1 'polypeptide(L)'
;MQANLKTIVGIKEIKGVKRLSGPGLSTKDVPGIMQGGGKWPGRMREVCNQYAGDLEEENIYNAYKENKLQNFLCYEKGRHCAKVAGSKTKDSNKKINKTKKEAKEEL
;
A
#
# COMPACT_ATOMS: atom_id res chain seq x y z
N MET A 1 14.22 26.98 -2.01
CA MET A 1 13.69 26.08 -0.96
C MET A 1 13.94 24.64 -1.38
N GLN A 2 15.02 24.02 -0.91
CA GLN A 2 15.23 22.59 -1.12
C GLN A 2 14.31 21.85 -0.15
N ALA A 3 13.24 21.26 -0.66
CA ALA A 3 12.48 20.28 0.09
C ALA A 3 13.41 19.08 0.33
N ASN A 4 14.00 19.03 1.53
CA ASN A 4 14.57 17.80 2.08
C ASN A 4 13.42 16.84 2.38
N LEU A 5 12.81 16.29 1.32
CA LEU A 5 11.92 15.15 1.45
C LEU A 5 12.81 13.93 1.72
N LYS A 6 13.19 13.76 2.98
CA LYS A 6 13.73 12.48 3.46
C LYS A 6 12.55 11.51 3.52
N THR A 7 12.10 11.05 2.35
CA THR A 7 10.98 10.12 2.23
C THR A 7 11.47 8.75 2.68
N ILE A 8 11.44 8.52 4.00
CA ILE A 8 11.89 7.26 4.59
C ILE A 8 10.77 6.24 4.41
N VAL A 9 11.00 5.28 3.52
CA VAL A 9 10.22 4.05 3.44
C VAL A 9 10.99 2.94 4.15
N GLY A 10 10.28 2.13 4.93
CA GLY A 10 10.87 1.02 5.68
C GLY A 10 9.86 -0.10 5.94
N ILE A 11 10.27 -1.10 6.73
CA ILE A 11 9.37 -2.16 7.20
C ILE A 11 8.82 -1.81 8.58
N LYS A 12 7.53 -2.05 8.77
CA LYS A 12 6.85 -2.05 10.06
C LYS A 12 6.14 -3.39 10.24
N GLU A 13 6.19 -3.96 11.43
CA GLU A 13 5.38 -5.15 11.76
C GLU A 13 3.99 -4.72 12.22
N ILE A 14 2.96 -5.20 11.52
CA ILE A 14 1.56 -4.89 11.81
C ILE A 14 0.81 -6.21 11.90
N LYS A 15 0.31 -6.54 13.09
CA LYS A 15 -0.41 -7.79 13.38
C LYS A 15 0.40 -9.04 12.98
N GLY A 16 1.69 -9.07 13.32
CA GLY A 16 2.60 -10.19 13.00
C GLY A 16 3.04 -10.27 11.54
N VAL A 17 2.67 -9.30 10.70
CA VAL A 17 3.04 -9.28 9.27
C VAL A 17 3.92 -8.07 8.97
N LYS A 18 5.04 -8.31 8.29
CA LYS A 18 5.94 -7.26 7.80
C LYS A 18 5.28 -6.52 6.64
N ARG A 19 5.07 -5.22 6.82
CA ARG A 19 4.46 -4.32 5.82
C ARG A 19 5.40 -3.16 5.52
N LEU A 20 5.38 -2.67 4.29
CA LEU A 20 6.00 -1.39 3.98
C LEU A 20 5.24 -0.26 4.68
N SER A 21 5.97 0.73 5.17
CA SER A 21 5.45 1.94 5.83
C SER A 21 6.25 3.15 5.37
N GLY A 22 5.59 4.28 5.20
CA GLY A 22 6.18 5.51 4.68
C GLY A 22 5.12 6.51 4.21
N PRO A 23 5.52 7.72 3.80
CA PRO A 23 4.60 8.73 3.26
C PRO A 23 3.72 8.17 2.12
N GLY A 24 2.42 8.47 2.15
CA GLY A 24 1.45 7.99 1.15
C GLY A 24 0.95 6.56 1.37
N LEU A 25 1.50 5.80 2.33
CA LEU A 25 1.00 4.47 2.69
C LEU A 25 0.09 4.53 3.92
N SER A 26 -1.01 3.78 3.91
CA SER A 26 -1.96 3.68 5.05
C SER A 26 -1.35 3.10 6.33
N THR A 27 -0.21 2.41 6.21
CA THR A 27 0.54 1.82 7.33
C THR A 27 1.40 2.84 8.08
N LYS A 28 1.53 4.06 7.56
CA LYS A 28 2.29 5.16 8.19
C LYS A 28 1.78 5.45 9.60
N ASP A 29 0.47 5.63 9.73
CA ASP A 29 -0.18 6.09 10.97
C ASP A 29 -0.49 4.95 11.95
N VAL A 30 -0.22 3.70 11.55
CA VAL A 30 -0.35 2.54 12.45
C VAL A 30 0.77 2.58 13.49
N PRO A 31 0.46 2.50 14.80
CA PRO A 31 1.48 2.48 15.85
C PRO A 31 2.49 1.34 15.66
N GLY A 32 3.76 1.62 15.93
CA GLY A 32 4.84 0.63 15.86
C GLY A 32 6.16 1.22 15.38
N ILE A 33 7.25 0.47 15.59
CA ILE A 33 8.60 0.88 15.18
C ILE A 33 8.79 0.55 13.71
N MET A 34 9.13 1.57 12.91
CA MET A 34 9.49 1.40 11.50
C MET A 34 11.01 1.29 11.35
N GLN A 35 11.45 0.17 10.79
CA GLN A 35 12.85 -0.09 10.44
C GLN A 35 13.13 0.48 9.04
N GLY A 36 13.52 1.77 9.00
CA GLY A 36 13.95 2.47 7.79
C GLY A 36 15.46 2.39 7.55
N GLY A 37 15.93 3.04 6.47
CA GLY A 37 17.37 3.10 6.15
C GLY A 37 17.94 1.78 5.62
N GLY A 38 19.27 1.60 5.70
CA GLY A 38 19.96 0.42 5.18
C GLY A 38 19.71 0.20 3.69
N LYS A 39 19.26 -1.01 3.31
CA LYS A 39 18.97 -1.38 1.91
C LYS A 39 17.65 -0.79 1.37
N TRP A 40 16.76 -0.25 2.22
CA TRP A 40 15.42 0.18 1.80
C TRP A 40 15.41 1.31 0.77
N PRO A 41 16.21 2.39 0.89
CA PRO A 41 16.28 3.41 -0.14
C PRO A 41 16.75 2.86 -1.50
N GLY A 42 17.72 1.93 -1.48
CA GLY A 42 18.21 1.26 -2.69
C GLY A 42 17.12 0.43 -3.37
N ARG A 43 16.39 -0.38 -2.61
CA ARG A 43 15.26 -1.18 -3.13
C ARG A 43 14.15 -0.31 -3.71
N MET A 44 13.83 0.83 -3.09
CA MET A 44 12.82 1.75 -3.61
C MET A 44 13.28 2.41 -4.91
N ARG A 45 14.57 2.77 -5.01
CA ARG A 45 15.16 3.29 -6.25
C ARG A 45 15.12 2.24 -7.36
N GLU A 46 15.45 0.99 -7.05
CA GLU A 46 15.43 -0.11 -8.02
C GLU A 46 14.02 -0.32 -8.60
N VAL A 47 13.00 -0.42 -7.74
CA VAL A 47 11.60 -0.54 -8.18
C VAL A 47 11.15 0.69 -9.00
N CYS A 48 11.56 1.89 -8.59
CA CYS A 48 11.27 3.11 -9.34
C CYS A 48 11.87 3.06 -10.76
N ASN A 49 13.13 2.64 -10.88
CA ASN A 49 13.81 2.51 -12.17
C ASN A 49 13.17 1.40 -13.04
N GLN A 50 12.74 0.30 -12.43
CA GLN A 50 12.00 -0.76 -13.13
C GLN A 50 10.69 -0.21 -13.72
N TYR A 51 9.91 0.56 -12.96
CA TYR A 51 8.72 1.19 -13.51
C TYR A 51 9.03 2.13 -14.67
N ALA A 52 10.05 2.99 -14.55
CA ALA A 52 10.45 3.90 -15.62
C ALA A 52 10.89 3.15 -16.90
N GLY A 53 11.60 2.03 -16.74
CA GLY A 53 12.03 1.19 -17.86
C GLY A 53 10.90 0.37 -18.50
N ASP A 54 10.01 -0.20 -17.70
CA ASP A 54 8.96 -1.12 -18.17
C ASP A 54 7.73 -0.40 -18.75
N LEU A 55 7.46 0.84 -18.31
CA LEU A 55 6.22 1.56 -18.63
C LEU A 55 6.41 2.73 -19.57
N GLU A 56 7.65 3.11 -19.86
CA GLU A 56 8.04 4.36 -20.54
C GLU A 56 7.61 5.62 -19.76
N GLU A 57 8.49 6.62 -19.72
CA GLU A 57 8.30 7.82 -18.92
C GLU A 57 7.10 8.67 -19.38
N GLU A 58 6.82 8.70 -20.69
CA GLU A 58 5.69 9.44 -21.25
C GLU A 58 4.34 8.90 -20.78
N ASN A 59 4.18 7.57 -20.73
CA ASN A 59 2.93 6.95 -20.26
C ASN A 59 2.72 7.20 -18.77
N ILE A 60 3.79 7.13 -17.98
CA ILE A 60 3.78 7.48 -16.55
C ILE A 60 3.31 8.93 -16.37
N TYR A 61 3.84 9.86 -17.18
CA TYR A 61 3.47 11.27 -17.12
C TYR A 61 2.01 11.53 -17.54
N ASN A 62 1.54 10.84 -18.58
CA ASN A 62 0.14 10.93 -18.99
C ASN A 62 -0.81 10.41 -17.91
N ALA A 63 -0.51 9.25 -17.31
CA ALA A 63 -1.27 8.71 -16.19
C ALA A 63 -1.28 9.64 -14.96
N TYR A 64 -0.16 10.36 -14.72
CA TYR A 64 -0.09 11.39 -13.68
C TYR A 64 -1.02 12.58 -13.97
N LYS A 65 -1.00 13.12 -15.20
CA LYS A 65 -1.91 14.22 -15.61
C LYS A 65 -3.38 13.85 -15.46
N GLU A 66 -3.71 12.58 -15.66
CA GLU A 66 -5.08 12.06 -15.50
C GLU A 66 -5.45 11.69 -14.05
N ASN A 67 -4.56 11.87 -13.06
CA ASN A 67 -4.74 11.41 -11.67
C ASN A 67 -4.96 9.89 -11.55
N LYS A 68 -4.48 9.09 -12.52
CA LYS A 68 -4.62 7.63 -12.56
C LYS A 68 -3.30 6.89 -12.31
N LEU A 69 -2.25 7.61 -11.91
CA LEU A 69 -0.90 7.07 -11.73
C LEU A 69 -0.86 5.80 -10.88
N GLN A 70 -1.55 5.77 -9.74
CA GLN A 70 -1.55 4.59 -8.88
C GLN A 70 -2.20 3.36 -9.55
N ASN A 71 -3.27 3.58 -10.31
CA ASN A 71 -3.96 2.52 -11.03
C ASN A 71 -3.05 1.95 -12.12
N PHE A 72 -2.44 2.83 -12.90
CA PHE A 72 -1.49 2.50 -13.96
C PHE A 72 -0.29 1.70 -13.43
N LEU A 73 0.37 2.18 -12.37
CA LEU A 73 1.57 1.53 -11.82
C LEU A 73 1.27 0.20 -11.11
N CYS A 74 0.16 0.10 -10.36
CA CYS A 74 -0.03 -1.02 -9.43
C CYS A 74 -1.21 -1.95 -9.71
N TYR A 75 -2.35 -1.43 -10.18
CA TYR A 75 -3.60 -2.21 -10.23
C TYR A 75 -3.91 -2.82 -11.59
N GLU A 76 -3.26 -2.36 -12.65
CA GLU A 76 -3.37 -2.97 -13.97
C GLU A 76 -2.93 -4.44 -13.98
N LYS A 77 -3.45 -5.20 -14.95
CA LYS A 77 -3.19 -6.64 -15.04
C LYS A 77 -1.69 -6.91 -15.14
N GLY A 78 -1.18 -7.82 -14.32
CA GLY A 78 0.24 -8.19 -14.28
C GLY A 78 1.09 -7.29 -13.37
N ARG A 79 0.51 -6.31 -12.67
CA ARG A 79 1.21 -5.43 -11.72
C ARG A 79 1.09 -5.93 -10.27
N HIS A 80 1.88 -5.31 -9.38
CA HIS A 80 2.05 -5.74 -7.98
C HIS A 80 0.79 -5.73 -7.11
N CYS A 81 -0.21 -4.90 -7.44
CA CYS A 81 -1.49 -4.83 -6.72
C CYS A 81 -2.64 -5.47 -7.50
N ALA A 82 -2.39 -6.09 -8.65
CA ALA A 82 -3.43 -6.72 -9.44
C ALA A 82 -4.12 -7.82 -8.63
N LYS A 83 -5.45 -7.88 -8.69
CA LYS A 83 -6.20 -9.00 -8.12
C LYS A 83 -5.78 -10.27 -8.87
N VAL A 84 -5.05 -11.16 -8.20
CA VAL A 84 -4.79 -12.50 -8.75
C VAL A 84 -6.14 -13.22 -8.87
N ALA A 85 -6.41 -13.77 -10.04
CA ALA A 85 -7.59 -14.60 -10.30
C ALA A 85 -7.53 -15.82 -9.36
N GLY A 86 -8.16 -15.72 -8.19
CA GLY A 86 -8.11 -16.76 -7.15
C GLY A 86 -8.00 -16.24 -5.71
N SER A 87 -7.61 -14.98 -5.47
CA SER A 87 -7.59 -14.43 -4.11
C SER A 87 -9.00 -14.03 -3.67
N LYS A 88 -9.78 -15.01 -3.18
CA LYS A 88 -10.86 -14.73 -2.25
C LYS A 88 -10.24 -14.14 -0.99
N THR A 89 -10.21 -12.82 -0.87
CA THR A 89 -10.02 -12.17 0.43
C THR A 89 -11.15 -12.71 1.31
N LYS A 90 -10.80 -13.49 2.35
CA LYS A 90 -11.72 -13.77 3.45
C LYS A 90 -11.97 -12.43 4.15
N ASP A 91 -12.89 -11.67 3.58
CA ASP A 91 -13.42 -10.46 4.17
C ASP A 91 -14.01 -10.86 5.51
N SER A 92 -13.38 -10.38 6.59
CA SER A 92 -13.72 -10.72 7.97
C SER A 92 -15.01 -10.03 8.43
N ASN A 93 -15.89 -9.68 7.49
CA ASN A 93 -17.12 -8.94 7.73
C ASN A 93 -18.33 -9.87 8.04
N LYS A 94 -18.11 -10.95 8.80
CA LYS A 94 -19.18 -11.84 9.32
C LYS A 94 -19.29 -11.86 10.85
N LYS A 95 -18.49 -11.07 11.59
CA LYS A 95 -18.57 -11.05 13.06
C LYS A 95 -19.32 -9.85 13.67
N ILE A 96 -19.71 -8.84 12.88
CA ILE A 96 -20.38 -7.64 13.41
C ILE A 96 -21.92 -7.82 13.52
N ASN A 97 -22.55 -8.72 12.75
CA ASN A 97 -24.01 -8.83 12.73
C ASN A 97 -24.61 -9.95 13.61
N LYS A 98 -23.82 -10.64 14.45
CA LYS A 98 -24.35 -11.66 15.38
C LYS A 98 -24.47 -11.18 16.84
N THR A 99 -23.76 -10.12 17.24
CA THR A 99 -23.73 -9.67 18.64
C THR A 99 -24.73 -8.54 18.96
N LYS A 100 -25.65 -8.19 18.05
CA LYS A 100 -26.64 -7.10 18.26
C LYS A 100 -28.09 -7.57 18.39
N LYS A 101 -28.36 -8.89 18.47
CA LYS A 101 -29.72 -9.45 18.54
C LYS A 101 -30.13 -9.97 19.93
N GLU A 102 -29.26 -9.94 20.93
CA GLU A 102 -29.52 -10.54 22.26
C GLU A 102 -29.49 -9.51 23.41
N ALA A 103 -29.66 -8.22 23.14
CA ALA A 103 -29.63 -7.16 24.17
C ALA A 103 -30.79 -6.15 24.07
N LYS A 104 -31.96 -6.55 23.56
CA LYS A 104 -33.13 -5.67 23.45
C LYS A 104 -34.47 -6.30 23.88
N GLU A 105 -34.43 -7.36 24.67
CA GLU A 105 -35.60 -7.89 25.36
C GLU A 105 -35.13 -8.25 26.77
N GLU A 106 -35.41 -7.34 27.71
CA GLU A 106 -35.36 -7.42 29.19
C GLU A 106 -34.98 -6.02 29.77
N LEU A 107 -35.83 -5.03 29.49
CA LEU A 107 -36.27 -3.99 30.45
C LEU A 107 -37.61 -3.41 29.99
#